data_AF-A0A8T4PE25-F1
#
_entry.id   AF-A0A8T4PE25-F1
#
_cell.length_a   1.000
_cell.length_b   1.000
_cell.length_c   1.000
_cell.angle_alpha   90.00
_cell.angle_beta   90.00
_cell.angle_gamma   90.00
#
_symmetry.space_group_name_H-M   'P 1'
#
loop_
_entity.id
_entity.type
_entity.pdbx_description
1 polymer ?
#
loop_
_entity_poly.entity_id
_entity_poly.type
_entity_poly.pdbx_seq_one_letter_code
_entity_poly.pdbx_strand_id
1 'polypeptide(L)'
;MPVDEDKIVKKMVAEIADSNERFMGHQSQDIENFKRIVPVLLEKGIDNVNLSMFDEATKSKLLNALGEEYIRRGSMNDAVKAFILAGNRARLVEVGEHYEEVSLFGNAIDTYRLADASDNLLKIGKKCLENGHFADAIKSFRLCNDVENLTKVGDECFQKGKWDYAIEIFSAISSTHKLVEIGDKCLKERQIGYAAKAYELAHDKDKLSSLGDVCLREGLLATALKAYSQAGNDMMVQFIRENFGNKLSSY
;
A
#
# COMPACT_ATOMS: atom_id res chain seq x y z
N MET A 1 16.63 62.64 35.35
CA MET A 1 15.22 62.23 35.35
C MET A 1 15.20 60.72 35.47
N PRO A 2 14.65 60.13 36.54
CA PRO A 2 14.58 58.68 36.66
C PRO A 2 13.55 58.17 35.64
N VAL A 3 13.96 57.21 34.82
CA VAL A 3 13.06 56.53 33.89
C VAL A 3 12.13 55.68 34.75
N ASP A 4 10.82 55.95 34.65
CA ASP A 4 9.77 55.31 35.44
C ASP A 4 9.54 53.89 34.88
N GLU A 5 10.40 52.94 35.28
CA GLU A 5 10.42 51.55 34.80
C GLU A 5 9.06 50.87 34.95
N ASP A 6 8.30 51.21 36.00
CA ASP A 6 6.93 50.73 36.23
C ASP A 6 5.95 51.14 35.13
N LYS A 7 6.11 52.33 34.53
CA LYS A 7 5.30 52.75 33.38
C LYS A 7 5.67 52.02 32.11
N ILE A 8 6.95 51.70 31.92
CA ILE A 8 7.42 50.96 30.74
C ILE A 8 6.90 49.52 30.80
N VAL A 9 7.02 48.87 31.95
CA VAL A 9 6.51 47.50 32.15
C VAL A 9 4.99 47.45 31.97
N LYS A 10 4.23 48.40 32.54
CA LYS A 10 2.78 48.47 32.35
C LYS A 10 2.37 48.66 30.89
N LYS A 11 3.13 49.46 30.14
CA LYS A 11 2.87 49.69 28.71
C LYS A 11 3.17 48.45 27.87
N MET A 12 4.29 47.76 28.13
CA MET A 12 4.62 46.51 27.42
C MET A 12 3.61 45.39 27.73
N VAL A 13 3.18 45.26 28.99
CA VAL A 13 2.16 44.26 29.37
C VAL A 13 0.81 44.56 28.70
N ALA A 14 0.42 45.83 28.60
CA ALA A 14 -0.78 46.23 27.89
C ALA A 14 -0.68 45.97 26.37
N GLU A 15 0.47 46.25 25.75
CA GLU A 15 0.70 45.97 24.32
C GLU A 15 0.72 44.47 23.99
N ILE A 16 1.24 43.64 24.91
CA ILE A 16 1.21 42.17 24.80
C ILE A 16 -0.22 41.64 24.98
N ALA A 17 -0.98 42.18 25.94
CA ALA A 17 -2.39 41.81 26.15
C ALA A 17 -3.25 42.17 24.95
N ASP A 18 -3.13 43.40 24.41
CA ASP A 18 -3.83 43.86 23.21
C ASP A 18 -3.48 43.02 21.98
N SER A 19 -2.20 42.66 21.82
CA SER A 19 -1.76 41.81 20.71
C SER A 19 -2.34 40.39 20.80
N ASN A 20 -2.41 39.83 22.01
CA ASN A 20 -3.03 38.53 22.25
C ASN A 20 -4.55 38.55 22.04
N GLU A 21 -5.25 39.61 22.48
CA GLU A 21 -6.69 39.78 22.25
C GLU A 21 -7.04 39.91 20.77
N ARG A 22 -6.25 40.68 19.99
CA ARG A 22 -6.44 40.79 18.53
C ARG A 22 -6.15 39.48 17.81
N PHE A 23 -5.11 38.75 18.22
CA PHE A 23 -4.78 37.45 17.67
C PHE A 23 -5.89 36.41 17.93
N MET A 24 -6.42 36.37 19.16
CA MET A 24 -7.53 35.50 19.56
C MET A 24 -8.86 35.90 18.88
N GLY A 25 -9.09 37.21 18.71
CA GLY A 25 -10.26 37.76 18.01
C GLY A 25 -10.30 37.38 16.53
N HIS A 26 -9.16 37.45 15.82
CA HIS A 26 -9.07 37.02 14.42
C HIS A 26 -9.28 35.52 14.25
N GLN A 27 -8.67 34.68 15.11
CA GLN A 27 -8.89 33.24 15.06
C GLN A 27 -10.36 32.84 15.31
N SER A 28 -11.05 33.55 16.20
CA SER A 28 -12.46 33.28 16.52
C SER A 28 -13.41 33.69 15.39
N GLN A 29 -13.14 34.81 14.71
CA GLN A 29 -13.89 35.26 13.54
C GLN A 29 -13.67 34.37 12.31
N ASP A 30 -12.44 33.89 12.08
CA ASP A 30 -12.13 32.96 10.98
C ASP A 30 -12.93 31.65 11.11
N ILE A 31 -13.01 31.11 12.34
CA ILE A 31 -13.76 29.88 12.62
C ILE A 31 -15.28 30.06 12.41
N GLU A 32 -15.85 31.20 12.81
CA GLU A 32 -17.27 31.49 12.52
C GLU A 32 -17.55 31.69 11.02
N ASN A 33 -16.63 32.34 10.31
CA ASN A 33 -16.74 32.52 8.86
C ASN A 33 -16.68 31.17 8.13
N PHE A 34 -15.84 30.23 8.57
CA PHE A 34 -15.79 28.90 7.98
C PHE A 34 -17.07 28.10 8.21
N LYS A 35 -17.73 28.21 9.38
CA LYS A 35 -19.01 27.52 9.62
C LYS A 35 -20.10 27.87 8.59
N ARG A 36 -20.07 29.09 8.04
CA ARG A 36 -21.03 29.53 7.01
C ARG A 36 -20.63 29.07 5.61
N ILE A 37 -19.34 28.97 5.34
CA ILE A 37 -18.80 28.67 4.00
C ILE A 37 -18.71 27.16 3.76
N VAL A 38 -18.41 26.37 4.81
CA VAL A 38 -18.26 24.90 4.72
C VAL A 38 -19.46 24.22 4.04
N PRO A 39 -20.74 24.51 4.37
CA PRO A 39 -21.88 23.91 3.67
C PRO A 39 -21.87 24.12 2.16
N VAL A 40 -21.56 25.33 1.71
CA VAL A 40 -21.51 25.69 0.28
C VAL A 40 -20.36 24.96 -0.42
N LEU A 41 -19.23 24.79 0.27
CA LEU A 41 -18.08 24.07 -0.27
C LEU A 41 -18.33 22.56 -0.36
N LEU A 42 -19.10 21.99 0.58
CA LEU A 42 -19.50 20.58 0.53
C LEU A 42 -20.41 20.30 -0.66
N GLU A 43 -21.37 21.18 -0.94
CA GLU A 43 -22.26 21.06 -2.12
C GLU A 43 -21.47 21.11 -3.42
N LYS A 44 -20.43 21.96 -3.47
CA LYS A 44 -19.56 22.07 -4.64
C LYS A 44 -18.67 20.84 -4.84
N GLY A 45 -18.30 20.17 -3.75
CA GLY A 45 -17.40 19.02 -3.73
C GLY A 45 -15.93 19.43 -3.81
N ILE A 46 -15.07 18.75 -3.05
CA ILE A 46 -13.65 19.09 -2.86
C ILE A 46 -12.88 19.24 -4.18
N ASP A 47 -13.21 18.44 -5.19
CA ASP A 47 -12.55 18.45 -6.51
C ASP A 47 -12.82 19.74 -7.31
N ASN A 48 -13.88 20.49 -6.97
CA ASN A 48 -14.31 21.70 -7.67
C ASN A 48 -14.05 22.99 -6.87
N VAL A 49 -13.44 22.89 -5.69
CA VAL A 49 -13.17 24.06 -4.85
C VAL A 49 -11.86 24.72 -5.30
N ASN A 50 -11.93 26.02 -5.62
CA ASN A 50 -10.75 26.84 -5.89
C ASN A 50 -10.41 27.65 -4.63
N LEU A 51 -9.29 27.32 -3.98
CA LEU A 51 -8.79 28.01 -2.77
C LEU A 51 -7.57 28.90 -3.03
N SER A 52 -7.23 29.17 -4.30
CA SER A 52 -6.04 29.98 -4.66
C SER A 52 -6.06 31.42 -4.14
N MET A 53 -7.23 31.92 -3.73
CA MET A 53 -7.39 33.27 -3.17
C MET A 53 -7.05 33.36 -1.68
N PHE A 54 -6.89 32.23 -0.99
CA PHE A 54 -6.54 32.18 0.43
C PHE A 54 -5.05 31.94 0.62
N ASP A 55 -4.50 32.43 1.72
CA ASP A 55 -3.15 32.03 2.14
C ASP A 55 -3.13 30.56 2.60
N GLU A 56 -1.93 29.96 2.65
CA GLU A 56 -1.81 28.53 2.97
C GLU A 56 -2.29 28.19 4.39
N ALA A 57 -2.18 29.11 5.34
CA ALA A 57 -2.65 28.89 6.71
C ALA A 57 -4.19 28.82 6.79
N THR A 58 -4.89 29.75 6.14
CA THR A 58 -6.35 29.80 6.07
C THR A 58 -6.88 28.62 5.25
N LYS A 59 -6.23 28.32 4.12
CA LYS A 59 -6.55 27.16 3.28
C LYS A 59 -6.43 25.86 4.05
N SER A 60 -5.36 25.65 4.80
CA SER A 60 -5.20 24.45 5.64
C SER A 60 -6.30 24.35 6.70
N LYS A 61 -6.61 25.44 7.43
CA LYS A 61 -7.70 25.45 8.43
C LYS A 61 -9.05 25.11 7.81
N LEU A 62 -9.38 25.71 6.66
CA LEU A 62 -10.64 25.48 5.96
C LEU A 62 -10.76 24.04 5.44
N LEU A 63 -9.69 23.51 4.85
CA LEU A 63 -9.66 22.13 4.36
C LEU A 63 -9.78 21.12 5.50
N ASN A 64 -9.14 21.37 6.64
CA ASN A 64 -9.33 20.56 7.84
C ASN A 64 -10.80 20.59 8.30
N ALA A 65 -11.41 21.78 8.37
CA ALA A 65 -12.82 21.90 8.75
C ALA A 65 -13.77 21.19 7.76
N LEU A 66 -13.48 21.22 6.45
CA LEU A 66 -14.20 20.43 5.45
C LEU A 66 -14.02 18.92 5.69
N GLY A 67 -12.78 18.48 5.94
CA GLY A 67 -12.47 17.08 6.21
C GLY A 67 -13.26 16.54 7.40
N GLU A 68 -13.35 17.31 8.50
CA GLU A 68 -14.18 16.96 9.65
C GLU A 68 -15.65 16.77 9.30
N GLU A 69 -16.18 17.68 8.50
CA GLU A 69 -17.59 17.65 8.14
C GLU A 69 -17.89 16.52 7.16
N TYR A 70 -16.95 16.17 6.27
CA TYR A 70 -17.04 14.96 5.46
C TYR A 70 -17.03 13.68 6.30
N ILE A 71 -16.19 13.59 7.35
CA ILE A 71 -16.23 12.47 8.30
C ILE A 71 -17.62 12.36 8.93
N ARG A 72 -18.17 13.46 9.47
CA ARG A 72 -19.49 13.47 10.13
C ARG A 72 -20.62 13.00 9.21
N ARG A 73 -20.48 13.24 7.90
CA ARG A 73 -21.45 12.83 6.86
C ARG A 73 -21.21 11.42 6.32
N GLY A 74 -20.15 10.75 6.74
CA GLY A 74 -19.75 9.43 6.25
C GLY A 74 -19.04 9.43 4.90
N SER A 75 -18.69 10.61 4.35
CA SER A 75 -18.00 10.78 3.07
C SER A 75 -16.49 10.66 3.23
N MET A 76 -16.01 9.48 3.66
CA MET A 76 -14.61 9.27 4.05
C MET A 76 -13.61 9.54 2.92
N ASN A 77 -13.93 9.18 1.68
CA ASN A 77 -13.03 9.44 0.54
C ASN A 77 -12.77 10.94 0.32
N ASP A 78 -13.80 11.77 0.49
CA ASP A 78 -13.67 13.22 0.35
C ASP A 78 -12.96 13.84 1.56
N ALA A 79 -13.14 13.25 2.75
CA ALA A 79 -12.36 13.62 3.93
C ALA A 79 -10.86 13.37 3.71
N VAL A 80 -10.48 12.19 3.19
CA VAL A 80 -9.08 11.86 2.85
C VAL A 80 -8.51 12.89 1.87
N LYS A 81 -9.23 13.21 0.79
CA LYS A 81 -8.80 14.25 -0.16
C LYS A 81 -8.58 15.60 0.53
N ALA A 82 -9.52 16.03 1.37
CA ALA A 82 -9.42 17.28 2.09
C ALA A 82 -8.18 17.32 3.00
N PHE A 83 -7.88 16.24 3.73
CA PHE A 83 -6.70 16.17 4.59
C PHE A 83 -5.38 16.06 3.82
N ILE A 84 -5.35 15.38 2.67
CA ILE A 84 -4.18 15.39 1.77
C ILE A 84 -3.88 16.83 1.34
N LEU A 85 -4.91 17.55 0.86
CA LEU A 85 -4.77 18.94 0.42
C LEU A 85 -4.38 19.89 1.57
N ALA A 86 -4.83 19.58 2.80
CA ALA A 86 -4.46 20.33 4.00
C ALA A 86 -3.05 20.01 4.52
N GLY A 87 -2.42 18.93 4.04
CA GLY A 87 -1.18 18.39 4.58
C GLY A 87 -1.33 17.77 5.99
N ASN A 88 -2.56 17.44 6.41
CA ASN A 88 -2.82 16.97 7.76
C ASN A 88 -2.63 15.45 7.89
N ARG A 89 -1.38 15.05 8.14
CA ARG A 89 -1.00 13.64 8.32
C ARG A 89 -1.65 13.01 9.56
N ALA A 90 -1.80 13.75 10.66
CA ALA A 90 -2.41 13.23 11.89
C ALA A 90 -3.86 12.80 11.65
N ARG A 91 -4.65 13.63 10.97
CA ARG A 91 -6.03 13.26 10.62
C ARG A 91 -6.11 12.12 9.61
N LEU A 92 -5.18 12.02 8.67
CA LEU A 92 -5.10 10.85 7.80
C LEU A 92 -4.85 9.56 8.59
N VAL A 93 -4.00 9.58 9.63
CA VAL A 93 -3.81 8.43 10.52
C VAL A 93 -5.12 8.05 11.20
N GLU A 94 -5.83 9.01 11.79
CA GLU A 94 -7.11 8.74 12.45
C GLU A 94 -8.18 8.17 11.50
N VAL A 95 -8.23 8.65 10.25
CA VAL A 95 -9.12 8.08 9.22
C VAL A 95 -8.69 6.65 8.88
N GLY A 96 -7.38 6.38 8.82
CA GLY A 96 -6.82 5.05 8.65
C GLY A 96 -7.20 4.10 9.80
N GLU A 97 -7.15 4.58 11.03
CA GLU A 97 -7.59 3.83 12.23
C GLU A 97 -9.09 3.51 12.16
N HIS A 98 -9.92 4.47 11.76
CA HIS A 98 -11.34 4.21 11.55
C HIS A 98 -11.59 3.14 10.47
N TYR A 99 -10.85 3.16 9.35
CA TYR A 99 -10.93 2.09 8.35
C TYR A 99 -10.50 0.73 8.92
N GLU A 100 -9.49 0.71 9.80
CA GLU A 100 -9.04 -0.50 10.48
C GLU A 100 -10.12 -1.08 11.41
N GLU A 101 -10.85 -0.23 12.14
CA GLU A 101 -11.95 -0.65 13.03
C GLU A 101 -13.09 -1.34 12.27
N VAL A 102 -13.41 -0.85 11.08
CA VAL A 102 -14.42 -1.45 10.19
C VAL A 102 -13.86 -2.52 9.26
N SER A 103 -12.62 -2.99 9.49
CA SER A 103 -11.95 -4.05 8.72
C SER A 103 -11.75 -3.75 7.22
N LEU A 104 -11.73 -2.47 6.84
CA LEU A 104 -11.38 -2.02 5.49
C LEU A 104 -9.85 -1.84 5.37
N PHE A 105 -9.11 -2.93 5.52
CA PHE A 105 -7.64 -2.92 5.61
C PHE A 105 -6.95 -2.28 4.41
N GLY A 106 -7.43 -2.53 3.19
CA GLY A 106 -6.88 -1.92 1.98
C GLY A 106 -6.92 -0.39 2.00
N ASN A 107 -8.06 0.18 2.43
CA ASN A 107 -8.25 1.62 2.59
C ASN A 107 -7.39 2.19 3.72
N ALA A 108 -7.29 1.49 4.85
CA ALA A 108 -6.43 1.88 5.96
C ALA A 108 -4.96 1.95 5.52
N ILE A 109 -4.46 0.92 4.82
CA ILE A 109 -3.09 0.88 4.27
C ILE A 109 -2.84 2.05 3.31
N ASP A 110 -3.76 2.31 2.38
CA ASP A 110 -3.60 3.43 1.44
C ASP A 110 -3.58 4.78 2.17
N THR A 111 -4.39 4.93 3.21
CA THR A 111 -4.47 6.15 4.02
C THR A 111 -3.20 6.34 4.88
N TYR A 112 -2.70 5.28 5.53
CA TYR A 112 -1.44 5.35 6.27
C TYR A 112 -0.24 5.64 5.37
N ARG A 113 -0.23 5.11 4.13
CA ARG A 113 0.78 5.48 3.13
C ARG A 113 0.71 6.97 2.79
N LEU A 114 -0.49 7.52 2.58
CA LEU A 114 -0.69 8.94 2.31
C LEU A 114 -0.29 9.82 3.50
N ALA A 115 -0.43 9.30 4.72
CA ALA A 115 -0.01 9.95 5.96
C ALA A 115 1.50 9.83 6.23
N ASP A 116 2.24 9.03 5.45
CA ASP A 116 3.65 8.68 5.71
C ASP A 116 3.84 8.02 7.09
N ALA A 117 2.86 7.20 7.49
CA ALA A 117 2.79 6.57 8.81
C ALA A 117 3.31 5.12 8.75
N SER A 118 4.63 4.96 8.64
CA SER A 118 5.29 3.64 8.52
C SER A 118 5.01 2.70 9.70
N ASP A 119 4.93 3.22 10.93
CA ASP A 119 4.65 2.42 12.12
C ASP A 119 3.23 1.82 12.06
N ASN A 120 2.24 2.62 11.63
CA ASN A 120 0.88 2.16 11.43
C ASN A 120 0.79 1.12 10.30
N LEU A 121 1.53 1.31 9.21
CA LEU A 121 1.63 0.32 8.13
C LEU A 121 2.20 -1.01 8.63
N LEU A 122 3.26 -0.99 9.44
CA LEU A 122 3.81 -2.22 10.02
C LEU A 122 2.82 -2.91 10.95
N LYS A 123 2.12 -2.14 11.80
CA LYS A 123 1.13 -2.66 12.73
C LYS A 123 -0.06 -3.30 12.02
N ILE A 124 -0.64 -2.62 11.03
CA ILE A 124 -1.76 -3.17 10.26
C ILE A 124 -1.33 -4.37 9.43
N GLY A 125 -0.12 -4.37 8.87
CA GLY A 125 0.43 -5.51 8.13
C GLY A 125 0.51 -6.77 8.99
N LYS A 126 0.99 -6.64 10.24
CA LYS A 126 1.03 -7.76 11.21
C LYS A 126 -0.38 -8.24 11.58
N LYS A 127 -1.30 -7.31 11.84
CA LYS A 127 -2.70 -7.64 12.12
C LYS A 127 -3.37 -8.38 10.95
N CYS A 128 -3.12 -7.93 9.72
CA CYS A 128 -3.61 -8.61 8.50
C CYS A 128 -3.04 -10.01 8.37
N LEU A 129 -1.75 -10.21 8.67
CA LEU A 129 -1.12 -11.54 8.66
C LEU A 129 -1.78 -12.48 9.66
N GLU A 130 -1.93 -12.06 10.91
CA GLU A 130 -2.57 -12.84 11.99
C GLU A 130 -4.01 -13.24 11.63
N ASN A 131 -4.74 -12.35 10.94
CA ASN A 131 -6.11 -12.58 10.51
C ASN A 131 -6.21 -13.32 9.16
N GLY A 132 -5.10 -13.66 8.50
CA GLY A 132 -5.08 -14.36 7.21
C GLY A 132 -5.40 -13.50 5.98
N HIS A 133 -5.41 -12.17 6.13
CA HIS A 133 -5.54 -11.21 5.02
C HIS A 133 -4.19 -11.01 4.32
N PHE A 134 -3.70 -12.06 3.63
CA PHE A 134 -2.37 -12.09 3.04
C PHE A 134 -2.12 -10.95 2.03
N ALA A 135 -3.09 -10.65 1.17
CA ALA A 135 -2.94 -9.60 0.16
C ALA A 135 -2.67 -8.21 0.80
N ASP A 136 -3.42 -7.87 1.84
CA ASP A 136 -3.25 -6.62 2.58
C ASP A 136 -1.94 -6.61 3.37
N ALA A 137 -1.58 -7.73 4.01
CA ALA A 137 -0.29 -7.86 4.70
C ALA A 137 0.89 -7.64 3.75
N ILE A 138 0.89 -8.28 2.57
CA ILE A 138 1.91 -8.12 1.53
C ILE A 138 1.98 -6.66 1.07
N LYS A 139 0.84 -6.04 0.78
CA LYS A 139 0.76 -4.64 0.37
C LYS A 139 1.41 -3.74 1.41
N SER A 140 1.08 -3.93 2.68
CA SER A 140 1.62 -3.11 3.77
C SER A 140 3.13 -3.28 3.95
N PHE A 141 3.64 -4.52 4.01
CA PHE A 141 5.07 -4.75 4.20
C PHE A 141 5.92 -4.33 3.00
N ARG A 142 5.39 -4.41 1.77
CA ARG A 142 6.05 -3.84 0.59
C ARG A 142 6.20 -2.33 0.67
N LEU A 143 5.16 -1.62 1.14
CA LEU A 143 5.24 -0.17 1.32
C LEU A 143 6.31 0.24 2.34
N CYS A 144 6.55 -0.60 3.34
CA CYS A 144 7.62 -0.40 4.33
C CYS A 144 8.97 -0.98 3.94
N ASN A 145 9.09 -1.65 2.77
CA ASN A 145 10.26 -2.46 2.40
C ASN A 145 10.71 -3.46 3.49
N ASP A 146 9.74 -4.03 4.22
CA ASP A 146 10.01 -4.94 5.34
C ASP A 146 10.21 -6.37 4.83
N VAL A 147 11.45 -6.67 4.46
CA VAL A 147 11.86 -7.99 3.93
C VAL A 147 11.65 -9.11 4.96
N GLU A 148 11.83 -8.82 6.25
CA GLU A 148 11.69 -9.83 7.30
C GLU A 148 10.24 -10.30 7.42
N ASN A 149 9.30 -9.35 7.53
CA ASN A 149 7.88 -9.70 7.63
C ASN A 149 7.33 -10.23 6.29
N LEU A 150 7.82 -9.75 5.14
CA LEU A 150 7.50 -10.38 3.85
C LEU A 150 7.93 -11.85 3.84
N THR A 151 9.13 -12.17 4.31
CA THR A 151 9.62 -13.56 4.39
C THR A 151 8.70 -14.43 5.25
N LYS A 152 8.29 -13.93 6.43
CA LYS A 152 7.34 -14.63 7.33
C LYS A 152 6.00 -14.90 6.65
N VAL A 153 5.44 -13.90 5.96
CA VAL A 153 4.18 -14.06 5.21
C VAL A 153 4.35 -15.09 4.09
N GLY A 154 5.49 -15.06 3.39
CA GLY A 154 5.82 -16.01 2.34
C GLY A 154 5.91 -17.44 2.85
N ASP A 155 6.58 -17.64 3.98
CA ASP A 155 6.69 -18.95 4.64
C ASP A 155 5.33 -19.46 5.10
N GLU A 156 4.48 -18.59 5.66
CA GLU A 156 3.12 -18.97 6.07
C GLU A 156 2.24 -19.33 4.87
N CYS A 157 2.33 -18.57 3.77
CA CYS A 157 1.66 -18.87 2.51
C CYS A 157 2.13 -20.22 1.94
N PHE A 158 3.44 -20.49 1.99
CA PHE A 158 4.03 -21.75 1.55
C PHE A 158 3.55 -22.95 2.37
N GLN A 159 3.46 -22.80 3.69
CA GLN A 159 2.94 -23.85 4.58
C GLN A 159 1.46 -24.12 4.34
N LYS A 160 0.65 -23.07 4.09
CA LYS A 160 -0.79 -23.17 3.83
C LYS A 160 -1.14 -23.52 2.37
N GLY A 161 -0.16 -23.75 1.50
CA GLY A 161 -0.36 -24.08 0.08
C GLY A 161 -0.92 -22.93 -0.75
N LYS A 162 -0.75 -21.68 -0.30
CA LYS A 162 -1.14 -20.47 -1.03
C LYS A 162 -0.04 -20.07 -2.00
N TRP A 163 0.14 -20.87 -3.06
CA TRP A 163 1.28 -20.79 -3.97
C TRP A 163 1.42 -19.44 -4.66
N ASP A 164 0.32 -18.83 -5.13
CA ASP A 164 0.37 -17.52 -5.79
C ASP A 164 1.03 -16.46 -4.91
N TYR A 165 0.56 -16.31 -3.67
CA TYR A 165 1.11 -15.34 -2.73
C TYR A 165 2.56 -15.67 -2.36
N ALA A 166 2.88 -16.94 -2.10
CA ALA A 166 4.24 -17.34 -1.75
C ALA A 166 5.23 -17.03 -2.89
N ILE A 167 4.88 -17.37 -4.13
CA ILE A 167 5.71 -17.08 -5.32
C ILE A 167 5.85 -15.57 -5.51
N GLU A 168 4.76 -14.81 -5.38
CA GLU A 168 4.77 -13.35 -5.55
C GLU A 168 5.67 -12.66 -4.52
N ILE A 169 5.65 -13.12 -3.27
CA ILE A 169 6.48 -12.61 -2.19
C ILE A 169 7.95 -12.96 -2.45
N PHE A 170 8.28 -14.24 -2.64
CA PHE A 170 9.67 -14.67 -2.78
C PHE A 170 10.31 -14.17 -4.07
N SER A 171 9.52 -13.94 -5.12
CA SER A 171 9.97 -13.22 -6.32
C SER A 171 10.26 -11.75 -6.02
N ALA A 172 9.39 -11.05 -5.29
CA ALA A 172 9.60 -9.64 -4.95
C ALA A 172 10.83 -9.43 -4.07
N ILE A 173 11.16 -10.37 -3.17
CA ILE A 173 12.39 -10.31 -2.35
C ILE A 173 13.59 -11.04 -2.99
N SER A 174 13.47 -11.49 -4.25
CA SER A 174 14.53 -12.18 -4.99
C SER A 174 15.13 -13.41 -4.27
N SER A 175 14.29 -14.13 -3.51
CA SER A 175 14.70 -15.34 -2.79
C SER A 175 14.60 -16.58 -3.67
N THR A 176 15.62 -16.80 -4.49
CA THR A 176 15.71 -17.92 -5.45
C THR A 176 15.59 -19.29 -4.76
N HIS A 177 16.25 -19.47 -3.62
CA HIS A 177 16.19 -20.73 -2.87
C HIS A 177 14.74 -21.10 -2.47
N LYS A 178 13.97 -20.14 -1.96
CA LYS A 178 12.56 -20.36 -1.57
C LYS A 178 11.67 -20.63 -2.79
N LEU A 179 11.94 -19.99 -3.92
CA LEU A 179 11.23 -20.26 -5.16
C LEU A 179 11.50 -21.69 -5.66
N VAL A 180 12.74 -22.18 -5.58
CA VAL A 180 13.06 -23.58 -5.90
C VAL A 180 12.36 -24.54 -4.94
N GLU A 181 12.33 -24.23 -3.64
CA GLU A 181 11.63 -25.04 -2.62
C GLU A 181 10.12 -25.12 -2.92
N ILE A 182 9.50 -24.01 -3.32
CA ILE A 182 8.11 -23.98 -3.81
C ILE A 182 7.96 -24.88 -5.02
N GLY A 183 8.83 -24.72 -6.02
CA GLY A 183 8.76 -25.51 -7.24
C GLY A 183 8.85 -27.02 -6.96
N ASP A 184 9.78 -27.42 -6.08
CA ASP A 184 9.98 -28.81 -5.69
C ASP A 184 8.74 -29.39 -4.99
N LYS A 185 8.11 -28.60 -4.10
CA LYS A 185 6.89 -29.01 -3.40
C LYS A 185 5.69 -29.08 -4.35
N CYS A 186 5.47 -28.05 -5.17
CA CYS A 186 4.41 -28.04 -6.17
C CYS A 186 4.54 -29.19 -7.16
N LEU A 187 5.77 -29.54 -7.58
CA LEU A 187 6.01 -30.67 -8.48
C LEU A 187 5.61 -32.01 -7.83
N LYS A 188 5.96 -32.22 -6.56
CA LYS A 188 5.54 -33.41 -5.79
C LYS A 188 4.01 -33.50 -5.66
N GLU A 189 3.34 -32.36 -5.54
CA GLU A 189 1.88 -32.25 -5.47
C GLU A 189 1.20 -32.23 -6.86
N ARG A 190 1.94 -32.47 -7.95
CA ARG A 190 1.47 -32.42 -9.35
C ARG A 190 0.90 -31.07 -9.79
N GLN A 191 1.27 -30.00 -9.11
CA GLN A 191 0.93 -28.61 -9.43
C GLN A 191 1.93 -28.02 -10.43
N ILE A 192 1.94 -28.57 -11.66
CA ILE A 192 2.94 -28.28 -12.69
C ILE A 192 3.04 -26.79 -13.04
N GLY A 193 1.91 -26.08 -13.11
CA GLY A 193 1.88 -24.65 -13.43
C GLY A 193 2.62 -23.79 -12.41
N TYR A 194 2.42 -24.06 -11.12
CA TYR A 194 3.12 -23.35 -10.04
C TYR A 194 4.60 -23.73 -10.01
N ALA A 195 4.94 -25.01 -10.24
CA ALA A 195 6.33 -25.44 -10.32
C ALA A 195 7.09 -24.73 -11.44
N ALA A 196 6.49 -24.67 -12.64
CA ALA A 196 7.07 -23.96 -13.79
C ALA A 196 7.33 -22.49 -13.46
N LYS A 197 6.30 -21.79 -12.94
CA LYS A 197 6.39 -20.38 -12.59
C LYS A 197 7.47 -20.12 -11.53
N ALA A 198 7.57 -20.98 -10.52
CA ALA A 198 8.54 -20.83 -9.45
C ALA A 198 9.99 -21.04 -9.95
N TYR A 199 10.26 -22.08 -10.75
CA TYR A 199 11.59 -22.29 -11.32
C TYR A 199 11.98 -21.23 -12.35
N GLU A 200 11.02 -20.75 -13.16
CA GLU A 200 11.24 -19.64 -14.08
C GLU A 200 11.70 -18.37 -13.35
N LEU A 201 11.02 -18.00 -12.28
CA LEU A 201 11.36 -16.84 -11.45
C LEU A 201 12.64 -17.05 -10.63
N ALA A 202 12.99 -18.30 -10.32
CA ALA A 202 14.28 -18.64 -9.70
C ALA A 202 15.44 -18.63 -10.70
N HIS A 203 15.16 -18.57 -12.00
CA HIS A 203 16.12 -18.74 -13.10
C HIS A 203 16.91 -20.06 -13.03
N ASP A 204 16.29 -21.12 -12.49
CA ASP A 204 16.91 -22.43 -12.31
C ASP A 204 16.71 -23.30 -13.56
N LYS A 205 17.71 -23.30 -14.45
CA LYS A 205 17.68 -24.04 -15.72
C LYS A 205 17.67 -25.55 -15.54
N ASP A 206 18.31 -26.06 -14.50
CA ASP A 206 18.41 -27.50 -14.23
C ASP A 206 17.05 -28.04 -13.77
N LYS A 207 16.38 -27.29 -12.87
CA LYS A 207 15.02 -27.61 -12.43
C LYS A 207 13.99 -27.44 -13.55
N LEU A 208 14.13 -26.44 -14.41
CA LEU A 208 13.27 -26.29 -15.60
C LEU A 208 13.45 -27.45 -16.58
N SER A 209 14.68 -27.91 -16.82
CA SER A 209 14.94 -29.09 -17.66
C SER A 209 14.32 -30.35 -17.03
N SER A 210 14.51 -30.54 -15.72
CA SER A 210 13.93 -31.67 -14.98
C SER A 210 12.39 -31.65 -14.99
N LEU A 211 11.79 -30.46 -14.92
CA LEU A 211 10.35 -30.28 -15.08
C LEU A 211 9.89 -30.66 -16.49
N GLY A 212 10.68 -30.30 -17.50
CA GLY A 212 10.48 -30.73 -18.88
C GLY A 212 10.46 -32.25 -19.02
N ASP A 213 11.38 -32.96 -18.36
CA ASP A 213 11.44 -34.43 -18.36
C ASP A 213 10.19 -35.06 -17.73
N VAL A 214 9.71 -34.49 -16.63
CA VAL A 214 8.46 -34.91 -15.99
C VAL A 214 7.27 -34.69 -16.92
N CYS A 215 7.15 -33.49 -17.48
CA CYS A 215 6.05 -33.14 -18.39
C CYS A 215 6.04 -34.02 -19.64
N LEU A 216 7.21 -34.33 -20.21
CA LEU A 216 7.34 -35.19 -21.38
C LEU A 216 6.87 -36.62 -21.08
N ARG A 217 7.26 -37.18 -19.92
CA ARG A 217 6.81 -38.51 -19.48
C ARG A 217 5.30 -38.55 -19.22
N GLU A 218 4.72 -37.46 -18.75
CA GLU A 218 3.28 -37.34 -18.52
C GLU A 218 2.48 -36.95 -19.79
N GLY A 219 3.15 -36.77 -20.94
CA GLY A 219 2.52 -36.41 -22.20
C GLY A 219 2.08 -34.94 -22.30
N LEU A 220 2.50 -34.09 -21.37
CA LEU A 220 2.23 -32.65 -21.34
C LEU A 220 3.21 -31.90 -22.27
N LEU A 221 3.10 -32.16 -23.58
CA LEU A 221 4.08 -31.74 -24.59
C LEU A 221 4.27 -30.22 -24.67
N ALA A 222 3.18 -29.43 -24.59
CA ALA A 222 3.26 -27.98 -24.66
C ALA A 222 4.02 -27.39 -23.45
N THR A 223 3.75 -27.91 -22.25
CA THR A 223 4.43 -27.50 -21.02
C THR A 223 5.89 -27.95 -21.01
N ALA A 224 6.18 -29.17 -21.47
CA ALA A 224 7.54 -29.67 -21.61
C ALA A 224 8.36 -28.79 -22.55
N LEU A 225 7.81 -28.47 -23.73
CA LEU A 225 8.46 -27.59 -24.70
C LEU A 225 8.76 -26.21 -24.10
N LYS A 226 7.80 -25.62 -23.39
CA LYS A 226 7.99 -24.33 -22.71
C LYS A 226 9.11 -24.41 -21.67
N ALA A 227 9.10 -25.44 -20.82
CA ALA A 227 10.10 -25.62 -19.77
C ALA A 227 11.52 -25.79 -20.34
N TYR A 228 11.70 -26.63 -21.36
CA TYR A 228 13.01 -26.78 -22.03
C TYR A 228 13.47 -25.51 -22.72
N SER A 229 12.55 -24.77 -23.36
CA SER A 229 12.87 -23.50 -23.98
C SER A 229 13.34 -22.47 -22.95
N GLN A 230 12.70 -22.41 -21.78
CA GLN A 230 13.10 -21.52 -20.69
C GLN A 230 14.43 -21.96 -20.04
N ALA A 231 14.70 -23.27 -20.01
CA ALA A 231 15.99 -23.81 -19.57
C ALA A 231 17.13 -23.56 -20.56
N GLY A 232 16.84 -23.25 -21.83
CA GLY A 232 17.83 -23.19 -22.91
C GLY A 232 18.31 -24.57 -23.37
N ASN A 233 17.47 -25.60 -23.23
CA ASN A 233 17.76 -26.97 -23.69
C ASN A 233 17.30 -27.15 -25.15
N ASP A 234 18.05 -26.57 -26.08
CA ASP A 234 17.71 -26.54 -27.52
C ASP A 234 17.55 -27.93 -28.13
N MET A 235 18.33 -28.90 -27.65
CA MET A 235 18.26 -30.30 -28.10
C MET A 235 16.87 -30.89 -27.85
N MET A 236 16.35 -30.75 -26.62
CA MET A 236 15.03 -31.28 -26.27
C MET A 236 13.90 -30.48 -26.93
N VAL A 237 14.08 -29.18 -27.13
CA VAL A 237 13.13 -28.35 -27.90
C VAL A 237 13.00 -28.84 -29.34
N GLN A 238 14.12 -29.09 -30.03
CA GLN A 238 14.12 -29.63 -31.40
C GLN A 238 13.52 -31.02 -31.45
N PHE A 239 13.93 -31.91 -30.53
CA PHE A 239 13.38 -33.26 -30.42
C PHE A 239 11.85 -33.25 -30.33
N ILE A 240 11.28 -32.40 -29.47
CA ILE A 240 9.81 -32.33 -29.31
C ILE A 240 9.14 -31.80 -30.59
N ARG A 241 9.71 -30.77 -31.22
CA ARG A 241 9.14 -30.18 -32.44
C ARG A 241 9.14 -31.16 -33.61
N GLU A 242 10.22 -31.89 -33.80
CA GLU A 242 10.36 -32.84 -34.92
C GLU A 242 9.46 -34.07 -34.75
N ASN A 243 9.36 -34.61 -33.54
CA ASN A 243 8.64 -35.87 -33.29
C ASN A 243 7.16 -35.65 -32.94
N PHE A 244 6.81 -34.49 -32.38
CA PHE A 244 5.46 -34.22 -31.87
C PHE A 244 4.86 -32.89 -32.36
N GLY A 245 5.50 -32.19 -33.30
CA GLY A 245 5.04 -30.89 -33.84
C GLY A 245 3.58 -30.90 -34.29
N ASN A 246 3.15 -31.96 -34.98
CA ASN A 246 1.77 -32.09 -35.46
C ASN A 246 0.73 -32.18 -34.32
N LYS A 247 1.13 -32.65 -33.13
CA LYS A 247 0.26 -32.76 -31.94
C LYS A 247 0.19 -31.45 -31.15
N LEU A 248 1.14 -30.54 -31.34
CA LEU A 248 1.16 -29.23 -30.69
C LEU A 248 0.19 -28.24 -31.36
N SER A 249 -0.11 -28.43 -32.65
CA SER A 249 -1.02 -27.60 -33.45
C SER A 249 -2.51 -27.99 -33.36
N SER A 250 -2.84 -29.02 -32.56
CA SER A 250 -4.21 -29.53 -32.38
C SER A 250 -4.83 -29.15 -31.02
N TYR A 251 -4.18 -28.27 -30.27
CA TYR A 251 -4.65 -27.63 -29.04
C TYR A 251 -4.57 -26.11 -29.20
#